data_AF-A0A430G990-F1
#
_entry.id   AF-A0A430G990-F1
#
_cell.length_a   1.000
_cell.length_b   1.000
_cell.length_c   1.000
_cell.angle_alpha   90.00
_cell.angle_beta   90.00
_cell.angle_gamma   90.00
#
_symmetry.space_group_name_H-M   'P 1'
#
loop_
_entity.id
_entity.type
_entity.pdbx_description
1 polymer ?
#
loop_
_entity_poly.entity_id
_entity_poly.type
_entity_poly.pdbx_seq_one_letter_code
_entity_poly.pdbx_strand_id
1 'polypeptide(L)'
;MLALAERHGAKGWHVTPSGLRWRRIAGDGSGQRPGPLDRVTVHYNGTFSDGVEFDSSVKRGQPATFPLNRVIKGWQEGVQLMGIGDKVEFAIPQELAYGPNGRGPIPGRATLLFTVELIGIDAAGGS
;
A
#
# COMPACT_ATOMS: atom_id res chain seq x y z
N MET A 1 -3.40 -5.21 20.64
CA MET A 1 -1.98 -5.60 20.66
C MET A 1 -1.71 -7.01 20.08
N LEU A 2 -2.74 -7.80 19.70
CA LEU A 2 -2.53 -9.20 19.24
C LEU A 2 -2.39 -9.36 17.71
N ALA A 3 -2.94 -8.44 16.90
CA ALA A 3 -2.96 -8.58 15.44
C ALA A 3 -1.60 -8.38 14.74
N LEU A 4 -0.64 -7.72 15.39
CA LEU A 4 0.73 -7.60 14.87
C LEU A 4 1.56 -8.85 15.19
N ALA A 5 1.30 -9.54 16.30
CA ALA A 5 2.15 -10.63 16.78
C ALA A 5 2.01 -11.93 15.96
N GLU A 6 0.83 -12.23 15.41
CA GLU A 6 0.67 -13.44 14.56
C GLU A 6 1.20 -13.25 13.12
N ARG A 7 1.60 -12.03 12.75
CA ARG A 7 2.35 -11.78 11.50
C ARG A 7 3.87 -11.70 11.72
N HIS A 8 4.35 -11.71 12.97
CA HIS A 8 5.77 -11.79 13.31
C HIS A 8 6.27 -13.24 13.20
N GLY A 9 6.42 -13.73 11.97
CA GLY A 9 6.97 -15.06 11.71
C GLY A 9 6.64 -15.65 10.34
N ALA A 10 5.74 -15.05 9.57
CA ALA A 10 5.48 -15.51 8.21
C ALA A 10 6.58 -14.98 7.27
N LYS A 11 7.44 -15.88 6.78
CA LYS A 11 8.57 -15.63 5.86
C LYS A 11 8.26 -14.48 4.85
N GLY A 12 9.19 -13.52 4.72
CA GLY A 12 9.18 -12.52 3.63
C GLY A 12 8.74 -11.09 3.98
N TRP A 13 8.52 -10.73 5.25
CA TRP A 13 8.31 -9.33 5.62
C TRP A 13 9.63 -8.55 5.64
N HIS A 14 9.64 -7.42 4.96
CA HIS A 14 10.73 -6.44 4.95
C HIS A 14 10.29 -5.19 5.71
N VAL A 15 11.25 -4.52 6.35
CA VAL A 15 11.03 -3.27 7.06
C VAL A 15 11.97 -2.23 6.49
N THR A 16 11.43 -1.09 6.09
CA THR A 16 12.24 0.02 5.59
C THR A 16 12.66 0.94 6.76
N PRO A 17 13.67 1.82 6.56
CA PRO A 17 14.08 2.76 7.60
C PRO A 17 12.97 3.70 8.08
N SER A 18 11.94 3.96 7.26
CA SER A 18 10.79 4.79 7.64
C SER A 18 9.79 4.06 8.55
N GLY A 19 9.95 2.74 8.73
CA GLY A 19 9.04 1.89 9.49
C GLY A 19 7.92 1.28 8.67
N LEU A 20 7.89 1.50 7.34
CA LEU A 20 7.00 0.77 6.44
C LEU A 20 7.35 -0.71 6.47
N ARG A 21 6.35 -1.56 6.67
CA ARG A 21 6.51 -3.01 6.52
C ARG A 21 5.82 -3.47 5.26
N TRP A 22 6.46 -4.32 4.50
CA TRP A 22 5.89 -4.84 3.27
C TRP A 22 6.31 -6.28 3.01
N ARG A 23 5.49 -7.01 2.24
CA ARG A 23 5.79 -8.36 1.78
C ARG A 23 5.13 -8.60 0.44
N ARG A 24 5.91 -9.05 -0.54
CA ARG A 24 5.36 -9.54 -1.80
C ARG A 24 4.70 -10.90 -1.60
N ILE A 25 3.46 -11.02 -2.05
CA ILE A 25 2.65 -12.25 -1.98
C ILE A 25 2.37 -12.85 -3.37
N ALA A 26 2.54 -12.08 -4.44
CA ALA A 26 2.59 -12.57 -5.83
C ALA A 26 3.46 -11.66 -6.70
N GLY A 27 3.95 -12.19 -7.82
CA GLY A 27 4.91 -11.52 -8.72
C GLY A 27 6.36 -11.77 -8.33
N ASP A 28 7.29 -11.43 -9.23
CA ASP A 28 8.74 -11.60 -9.04
C ASP A 28 9.48 -10.26 -8.84
N GLY A 29 8.81 -9.12 -9.00
CA GLY A 29 9.40 -7.79 -8.86
C GLY A 29 10.30 -7.32 -9.97
N SER A 30 10.32 -8.05 -11.08
CA SER A 30 11.07 -7.69 -12.30
C SER A 30 10.30 -6.75 -13.21
N GLY A 31 8.99 -6.60 -12.99
CA GLY A 31 8.14 -5.65 -13.72
C GLY A 31 8.62 -4.21 -13.57
N GLN A 32 8.24 -3.36 -14.54
CA GLN A 32 8.53 -1.92 -14.50
C GLN A 32 8.02 -1.31 -13.18
N ARG A 33 8.84 -0.46 -12.57
CA ARG A 33 8.52 0.20 -11.31
C ARG A 33 8.09 1.64 -11.56
N PRO A 34 7.11 2.17 -10.80
CA PRO A 34 6.68 3.54 -10.96
C PRO A 34 7.71 4.50 -10.38
N GLY A 35 7.89 5.63 -11.05
CA GLY A 35 8.58 6.78 -10.51
C GLY A 35 7.70 7.57 -9.53
N PRO A 36 8.29 8.51 -8.77
CA PRO A 36 7.59 9.25 -7.71
C PRO A 36 6.48 10.19 -8.22
N LEU A 37 6.51 10.56 -9.49
CA LEU A 37 5.52 11.46 -10.11
C LEU A 37 4.45 10.72 -10.92
N ASP A 38 4.65 9.43 -11.18
CA ASP A 38 3.79 8.66 -12.08
C ASP A 38 2.41 8.44 -11.49
N ARG A 39 1.47 8.09 -12.38
CA ARG A 39 0.17 7.57 -11.97
C ARG A 39 0.23 6.06 -11.96
N VAL A 40 -0.30 5.46 -10.91
CA VAL A 40 -0.36 4.01 -10.75
C VAL A 40 -1.80 3.54 -10.79
N THR A 41 -2.06 2.50 -11.56
CA THR A 41 -3.36 1.80 -11.59
C THR A 41 -3.25 0.54 -10.77
N VAL A 42 -4.08 0.43 -9.73
CA VAL A 42 -3.97 -0.64 -8.74
C VAL A 42 -5.34 -1.24 -8.39
N HIS A 43 -5.32 -2.54 -8.10
CA HIS A 43 -6.33 -3.12 -7.21
C HIS A 43 -5.83 -3.04 -5.78
N TYR A 44 -6.68 -2.62 -4.85
CA TYR A 44 -6.31 -2.56 -3.44
C TYR A 44 -7.45 -2.91 -2.51
N ASN A 45 -7.07 -3.39 -1.34
CA ASN A 45 -7.95 -3.62 -0.20
C ASN A 45 -7.29 -3.07 1.07
N GLY A 46 -7.93 -2.09 1.70
CA GLY A 46 -7.50 -1.42 2.93
C GLY A 46 -8.32 -1.88 4.13
N THR A 47 -7.63 -2.38 5.15
CA THR A 47 -8.22 -2.88 6.39
C THR A 47 -7.50 -2.30 7.60
N PHE A 48 -8.23 -2.13 8.69
CA PHE A 48 -7.66 -1.82 9.99
C PHE A 48 -7.00 -3.07 10.60
N SER A 49 -6.25 -2.89 11.68
CA SER A 49 -5.57 -4.01 12.36
C SER A 49 -6.53 -5.04 12.98
N ASP A 50 -7.80 -4.69 13.17
CA ASP A 50 -8.86 -5.60 13.62
C ASP A 50 -9.54 -6.37 12.46
N GLY A 51 -9.09 -6.14 11.22
CA GLY A 51 -9.63 -6.78 10.02
C GLY A 51 -10.82 -6.04 9.40
N VAL A 52 -11.31 -4.96 10.01
CA VAL A 52 -12.41 -4.17 9.45
C VAL A 52 -11.92 -3.44 8.19
N GLU A 53 -12.59 -3.68 7.08
CA GLU A 53 -12.31 -3.00 5.82
C GLU A 53 -12.82 -1.56 5.84
N PHE A 54 -11.98 -0.61 5.43
CA PHE A 54 -12.35 0.79 5.32
C PHE A 54 -12.41 1.28 3.87
N ASP A 55 -11.71 0.63 2.93
CA ASP A 55 -11.70 1.00 1.53
C ASP A 55 -11.23 -0.17 0.65
N SER A 56 -11.89 -0.41 -0.49
CA SER A 56 -11.55 -1.50 -1.40
C SER A 56 -11.92 -1.16 -2.84
N SER A 57 -10.96 -1.16 -3.77
CA SER A 57 -11.27 -1.02 -5.20
C SER A 57 -11.82 -2.33 -5.78
N VAL A 58 -11.46 -3.48 -5.20
CA VAL A 58 -11.96 -4.79 -5.61
C VAL A 58 -13.47 -4.89 -5.38
N LYS A 59 -13.98 -4.41 -4.24
CA LYS A 59 -15.44 -4.35 -4.00
C LYS A 59 -16.19 -3.41 -4.94
N ARG A 60 -15.51 -2.37 -5.46
CA ARG A 60 -16.07 -1.49 -6.48
C ARG A 60 -16.04 -2.09 -7.89
N GLY A 61 -15.41 -3.25 -8.07
CA GLY A 61 -15.35 -3.96 -9.35
C GLY A 61 -14.43 -3.35 -10.40
N GLN A 62 -13.67 -2.30 -10.06
CA GLN A 62 -12.78 -1.63 -11.01
C GLN A 62 -11.47 -1.16 -10.34
N PRO A 63 -10.32 -1.22 -11.05
CA PRO A 63 -9.08 -0.63 -10.58
C PRO A 63 -9.22 0.85 -10.26
N ALA A 64 -8.32 1.35 -9.42
CA ALA A 64 -8.23 2.76 -9.12
C ALA A 64 -6.88 3.32 -9.56
N THR A 65 -6.91 4.49 -10.20
CA THR A 65 -5.70 5.18 -10.66
C THR A 65 -5.41 6.38 -9.79
N PHE A 66 -4.21 6.44 -9.22
CA PHE A 66 -3.79 7.52 -8.34
C PHE A 66 -2.47 8.14 -8.82
N PRO A 67 -2.33 9.47 -8.78
CA PRO A 67 -1.01 10.08 -8.87
C PRO A 67 -0.24 9.76 -7.58
N LEU A 68 0.93 9.13 -7.71
CA LEU A 68 1.65 8.56 -6.58
C LEU A 68 2.03 9.63 -5.55
N ASN A 69 2.39 10.82 -5.99
CA ASN A 69 2.70 11.96 -5.12
C ASN A 69 1.52 12.55 -4.33
N ARG A 70 0.27 12.08 -4.52
CA ARG A 70 -0.90 12.56 -3.76
C ARG A 70 -1.55 11.50 -2.85
N VAL A 71 -0.94 10.33 -2.71
CA VAL A 71 -1.37 9.32 -1.73
C VAL A 71 -0.52 9.40 -0.45
N ILE A 72 -0.87 8.59 0.56
CA ILE A 72 -0.13 8.56 1.83
C ILE A 72 1.35 8.19 1.64
N LYS A 73 2.22 8.66 2.53
CA LYS A 73 3.68 8.46 2.42
C LYS A 73 4.07 6.98 2.32
N GLY A 74 3.37 6.09 3.02
CA GLY A 74 3.61 4.66 2.94
C GLY A 74 3.34 4.07 1.56
N TRP A 75 2.37 4.60 0.81
CA TRP A 75 2.15 4.22 -0.58
C TRP A 75 3.18 4.85 -1.51
N GLN A 76 3.51 6.13 -1.30
CA GLN A 76 4.58 6.80 -2.05
C GLN A 76 5.87 6.00 -2.01
N GLU A 77 6.26 5.50 -0.84
CA GLU A 77 7.44 4.66 -0.70
C GLU A 77 7.21 3.23 -1.20
N GLY A 78 6.16 2.56 -0.71
CA GLY A 78 5.96 1.14 -0.91
C GLY A 78 5.64 0.74 -2.36
N VAL A 79 4.84 1.53 -3.07
CA VAL A 79 4.45 1.20 -4.45
C VAL A 79 5.63 1.35 -5.42
N GLN A 80 6.61 2.20 -5.13
CA GLN A 80 7.85 2.28 -5.92
C GLN A 80 8.74 1.03 -5.78
N LEU A 81 8.50 0.19 -4.77
CA LEU A 81 9.18 -1.10 -4.60
C LEU A 81 8.51 -2.23 -5.41
N MET A 82 7.31 -1.98 -5.96
CA MET A 82 6.54 -2.93 -6.75
C MET A 82 6.91 -2.84 -8.23
N GLY A 83 7.00 -4.00 -8.90
CA GLY A 83 6.91 -4.07 -10.36
C GLY A 83 5.46 -4.27 -10.81
N ILE A 84 5.12 -3.86 -12.04
CA ILE A 84 3.83 -4.23 -12.66
C ILE A 84 3.62 -5.76 -12.56
N GLY A 85 2.42 -6.18 -12.14
CA GLY A 85 2.06 -7.56 -11.89
C GLY A 85 2.33 -8.03 -10.45
N ASP A 86 3.06 -7.25 -9.65
CA ASP A 86 3.27 -7.59 -8.24
C ASP A 86 2.00 -7.38 -7.42
N LYS A 87 1.81 -8.28 -6.46
CA LYS A 87 0.87 -8.13 -5.35
C LYS A 87 1.62 -8.09 -4.03
N VAL A 88 1.46 -7.00 -3.29
CA VAL A 88 2.19 -6.71 -2.06
C VAL A 88 1.22 -6.39 -0.93
N GLU A 89 1.50 -6.94 0.24
CA GLU A 89 0.88 -6.49 1.49
C GLU A 89 1.75 -5.41 2.13
N PHE A 90 1.13 -4.32 2.58
CA PHE A 90 1.74 -3.24 3.34
C PHE A 90 1.12 -3.15 4.73
N ALA A 91 1.95 -2.97 5.75
CA ALA A 91 1.52 -2.47 7.05
C ALA A 91 2.15 -1.09 7.28
N ILE A 92 1.28 -0.08 7.26
CA ILE A 92 1.66 1.33 7.23
C ILE A 92 1.36 1.93 8.60
N PRO A 93 2.39 2.32 9.37
CA PRO A 93 2.19 2.96 10.65
C PRO A 93 1.62 4.37 10.46
N GLN A 94 1.03 4.94 11.52
CA GLN A 94 0.34 6.23 11.46
C GLN A 94 1.21 7.35 10.88
N GLU A 95 2.52 7.32 11.14
CA GLU A 95 3.51 8.33 10.74
C GLU A 95 3.64 8.41 9.21
N LEU A 96 3.33 7.31 8.52
CA LEU A 96 3.32 7.18 7.07
C LEU A 96 1.90 7.17 6.47
N ALA A 97 0.87 7.34 7.31
CA ALA A 97 -0.54 7.36 6.95
C ALA A 97 -1.21 8.69 7.34
N TYR A 98 -2.21 8.67 8.22
CA TYR A 98 -3.01 9.84 8.61
C TYR A 98 -2.65 10.42 9.99
N GLY A 99 -1.54 9.98 10.59
CA GLY A 99 -0.99 10.54 11.81
C GLY A 99 -1.93 10.46 13.03
N PRO A 100 -1.70 11.31 14.05
CA PRO A 100 -2.44 11.24 15.31
C PRO A 100 -3.89 11.72 15.19
N ASN A 101 -4.23 12.48 14.14
CA ASN A 101 -5.56 13.07 13.97
C ASN A 101 -6.50 12.17 13.15
N GLY A 102 -5.96 11.24 12.36
CA GLY A 102 -6.77 10.41 11.47
C GLY A 102 -7.37 11.20 10.30
N ARG A 103 -8.30 10.59 9.57
CA ARG A 103 -9.01 11.24 8.46
C ARG A 103 -10.32 10.52 8.17
N GLY A 104 -11.44 11.24 8.22
CA GLY A 104 -12.76 10.69 7.92
C GLY A 104 -13.06 9.47 8.81
N PRO A 105 -13.31 8.27 8.26
CA PRO A 105 -13.56 7.07 9.05
C PRO A 105 -12.30 6.47 9.68
N ILE A 106 -11.11 6.97 9.36
CA ILE A 106 -9.84 6.42 9.85
C ILE A 106 -9.47 7.10 11.18
N PRO A 107 -9.39 6.34 12.28
CA PRO A 107 -9.06 6.92 13.59
C PRO A 107 -7.62 7.41 13.63
N GLY A 108 -7.37 8.35 14.54
CA GLY A 108 -6.04 8.81 14.86
C GLY A 108 -5.15 7.68 15.36
N ARG A 109 -3.85 7.74 15.01
CA ARG A 109 -2.85 6.74 15.39
C ARG A 109 -3.09 5.33 14.87
N ALA A 110 -3.96 5.17 13.87
CA ALA A 110 -4.23 3.89 13.24
C ALA A 110 -3.04 3.37 12.44
N THR A 111 -2.78 2.07 12.54
CA THR A 111 -1.98 1.34 11.55
C THR A 111 -2.91 0.82 10.47
N LEU A 112 -2.55 1.04 9.22
CA LEU A 112 -3.35 0.61 8.07
C LEU A 112 -2.70 -0.58 7.39
N LEU A 113 -3.50 -1.61 7.12
CA LEU A 113 -3.08 -2.79 6.37
C LEU A 113 -3.65 -2.69 4.97
N PHE A 114 -2.78 -2.75 3.96
CA PHE A 114 -3.20 -2.75 2.57
C PHE A 114 -2.72 -4.01 1.87
N THR A 115 -3.57 -4.59 1.03
CA THR A 115 -3.12 -5.50 -0.04
C THR A 115 -3.25 -4.73 -1.35
N VAL A 116 -2.17 -4.59 -2.10
CA VAL A 116 -2.11 -3.80 -3.33
C VAL A 116 -1.57 -4.67 -4.45
N GLU A 117 -2.20 -4.59 -5.60
CA GLU A 117 -1.80 -5.24 -6.84
C GLU A 117 -1.56 -4.16 -7.89
N LEU A 118 -0.34 -4.07 -8.41
CA LEU A 118 0.04 -3.06 -9.39
C LEU A 118 -0.28 -3.54 -10.80
N ILE A 119 -1.21 -2.87 -11.45
CA ILE A 119 -1.75 -3.27 -12.76
C ILE A 119 -1.08 -2.49 -13.89
N GLY A 120 -0.80 -1.20 -13.67
CA GLY A 120 -0.22 -0.35 -14.69
C GLY A 120 0.41 0.93 -14.15
N ILE A 121 1.21 1.57 -14.98
CA ILE A 121 1.93 2.82 -14.69
C ILE A 121 1.74 3.75 -15.89
N ASP A 122 1.22 4.95 -15.65
CA ASP A 122 1.19 6.03 -16.63
C ASP A 122 2.24 7.06 -16.26
N ALA A 123 3.24 7.23 -17.12
CA ALA A 123 4.33 8.17 -16.90
C ALA A 123 3.81 9.62 -16.87
N ALA A 124 4.27 10.41 -15.90
CA ALA A 124 3.82 11.79 -15.73
C ALA A 124 4.19 12.76 -16.87
N GLY A 125 4.93 12.30 -17.89
CA GLY A 125 5.45 13.11 -18.99
C GLY A 125 5.36 12.46 -20.38
N GLY A 126 4.45 11.52 -20.60
CA GLY A 126 4.24 10.91 -21.92
C GLY A 126 3.31 11.74 -22.81
N SER A 127 3.88 12.61 -23.64
CA SER A 127 3.30 13.12 -24.88
C SER A 127 4.27 12.84 -26.02
#